data_AF-A0A834D016-F1
#
_entry.id   AF-A0A834D016-F1
#
_cell.length_a   1.000
_cell.length_b   1.000
_cell.length_c   1.000
_cell.angle_alpha   90.00
_cell.angle_beta   90.00
_cell.angle_gamma   90.00
#
_symmetry.space_group_name_H-M   'P 1'
#
loop_
_entity.id
_entity.type
_entity.pdbx_description
1 polymer ?
#
loop_
_entity_poly.entity_id
_entity_poly.type
_entity_poly.pdbx_seq_one_letter_code
_entity_poly.pdbx_strand_id
1 'polypeptide(L)'
;MTSGTCFTALLVYVDDILVASDSMDSITTIKDCLHDKFKIKDLKTLRYFLGIEVAPSPKVIHIYQRKYALDIVVDSGVLVSKPAKIPMEQNLKFRKDDGMPLTDPSVYRRLIGMLLYLTITPPDISYPIQTLSQFMDKPTTVHLAAAHKFLQYINVAPG
;
A
#
# COMPACT_ATOMS: atom_id res chain seq x y z
N MET A 1 -19.36 7.42 40.44
CA MET A 1 -18.58 6.18 40.21
C MET A 1 -18.54 5.98 38.71
N THR A 2 -17.39 6.18 38.08
CA THR A 2 -17.26 6.19 36.62
C THR A 2 -17.38 4.78 36.08
N SER A 3 -18.55 4.40 35.56
CA SER A 3 -18.68 3.25 34.67
C SER A 3 -17.88 3.57 33.41
N GLY A 4 -16.61 3.19 33.38
CA GLY A 4 -15.74 3.37 32.23
C GLY A 4 -16.30 2.56 31.06
N THR A 5 -16.77 3.24 30.03
CA THR A 5 -17.21 2.62 28.79
C THR A 5 -16.00 2.01 28.09
N CYS A 6 -15.83 0.69 28.19
CA CYS A 6 -14.82 -0.03 27.43
C CYS A 6 -15.05 0.22 25.94
N PHE A 7 -14.04 0.74 25.25
CA PHE A 7 -14.10 0.97 23.81
C PHE A 7 -13.57 -0.26 23.08
N THR A 8 -14.37 -0.79 22.17
CA THR A 8 -13.92 -1.88 21.28
C THR A 8 -14.31 -1.56 19.84
N ALA A 9 -13.33 -1.65 18.95
CA ALA A 9 -13.48 -1.49 17.52
C ALA A 9 -13.19 -2.82 16.82
N LEU A 10 -14.03 -3.13 15.84
CA LEU A 10 -13.89 -4.28 14.95
C LEU A 10 -13.84 -3.75 13.51
N LEU A 11 -12.74 -3.98 12.83
CA LEU A 11 -12.57 -3.68 11.41
C LEU A 11 -12.61 -4.99 10.63
N VAL A 12 -13.53 -5.11 9.69
CA VAL A 12 -13.72 -6.30 8.86
C VAL A 12 -13.42 -5.93 7.41
N TYR A 13 -12.49 -6.64 6.78
CA TYR A 13 -12.16 -6.53 5.37
C TYR A 13 -12.11 -7.91 4.74
N VAL A 14 -13.16 -8.26 3.98
CA VAL A 14 -13.29 -9.60 3.37
C VAL A 14 -13.06 -10.69 4.42
N ASP A 15 -11.94 -11.43 4.35
CA ASP A 15 -11.59 -12.52 5.26
C ASP A 15 -10.71 -12.08 6.45
N ASP A 16 -10.22 -10.84 6.44
CA ASP A 16 -9.36 -10.28 7.47
C ASP A 16 -10.16 -9.48 8.50
N ILE A 17 -9.92 -9.76 9.79
CA ILE A 17 -10.57 -9.09 10.91
C ILE A 17 -9.51 -8.51 11.85
N LEU A 18 -9.62 -7.22 12.13
CA LEU A 18 -8.81 -6.52 13.12
C LEU A 18 -9.67 -6.11 14.31
N VAL A 19 -9.26 -6.52 15.51
CA VAL A 19 -9.89 -6.16 16.78
C VAL A 19 -8.98 -5.21 17.54
N ALA A 20 -9.51 -4.08 17.98
CA ALA A 20 -8.82 -3.12 18.85
C ALA A 20 -9.70 -2.78 20.04
N SER A 21 -9.15 -2.81 21.25
CA SER A 21 -9.89 -2.46 22.47
C SER A 21 -8.93 -1.88 23.51
N ASP A 22 -9.48 -1.11 24.44
CA ASP A 22 -8.78 -0.71 25.68
C ASP A 22 -8.78 -1.81 26.75
N SER A 23 -9.47 -2.94 26.51
CA SER A 23 -9.55 -4.09 27.41
C SER A 23 -9.18 -5.40 26.72
N MET A 24 -8.15 -6.08 27.23
CA MET A 24 -7.73 -7.40 26.73
C MET A 24 -8.82 -8.47 26.93
N ASP A 25 -9.63 -8.35 27.98
CA ASP A 25 -10.76 -9.27 28.23
C ASP A 25 -11.82 -9.14 27.14
N SER A 26 -12.08 -7.92 26.68
CA SER A 26 -12.99 -7.66 25.55
C SER A 26 -12.45 -8.20 24.23
N ILE A 27 -11.14 -8.06 23.97
CA ILE A 27 -10.50 -8.67 22.80
C ILE A 27 -10.65 -10.19 22.83
N THR A 28 -10.41 -10.81 23.98
CA THR A 28 -10.47 -12.26 24.15
C THR A 28 -11.89 -12.78 23.94
N THR A 29 -12.87 -12.13 24.58
CA THR A 29 -14.30 -12.47 24.43
C THR A 29 -14.77 -12.40 22.98
N ILE A 30 -14.35 -11.37 22.23
CA ILE A 30 -14.70 -11.23 20.81
C ILE A 30 -14.00 -12.29 19.97
N LYS A 31 -12.73 -12.58 20.22
CA LYS A 31 -11.98 -13.62 19.51
C LYS A 31 -12.63 -14.98 19.69
N ASP A 32 -13.03 -15.33 20.91
CA ASP A 32 -13.68 -16.60 21.21
C ASP A 32 -15.04 -16.70 20.51
N CYS A 33 -15.85 -15.64 20.57
CA CYS A 33 -17.14 -15.57 19.87
C CYS A 33 -17.00 -15.75 18.35
N LEU A 34 -16.00 -15.09 17.75
CA LEU A 34 -15.71 -15.23 16.32
C LEU A 34 -15.17 -16.63 15.99
N HIS A 35 -14.33 -17.19 16.84
CA HIS A 35 -13.78 -18.54 16.65
C HIS A 35 -14.88 -19.60 16.74
N ASP A 36 -15.82 -19.46 17.67
CA ASP A 36 -16.92 -20.40 17.81
C ASP A 36 -17.81 -20.44 16.56
N LYS A 37 -18.16 -19.27 16.03
CA LYS A 37 -19.08 -19.12 14.89
C LYS A 37 -18.42 -19.35 13.53
N PHE A 38 -17.21 -18.84 13.32
CA PHE A 38 -16.57 -18.77 12.01
C PHE A 38 -15.26 -19.57 11.93
N LYS A 39 -14.80 -20.16 13.04
CA LYS A 39 -13.54 -20.91 13.12
C LYS A 39 -12.34 -20.08 12.65
N ILE A 40 -12.30 -18.80 13.06
CA ILE A 40 -11.20 -17.89 12.73
C ILE A 40 -9.87 -18.38 13.29
N LYS A 41 -8.78 -18.01 12.62
CA LYS A 41 -7.41 -18.24 13.11
C LYS A 41 -6.90 -16.99 13.81
N ASP A 42 -6.53 -17.10 15.08
CA ASP A 42 -5.89 -15.98 15.79
C ASP A 42 -4.43 -15.81 15.34
N LEU A 43 -4.13 -14.65 14.74
CA LEU A 43 -2.79 -14.27 14.32
C LEU A 43 -1.98 -13.57 15.44
N LYS A 44 -2.52 -13.50 16.66
CA LYS A 44 -1.94 -12.87 17.85
C LYS A 44 -1.75 -11.37 17.66
N THR A 45 -0.61 -10.83 18.07
CA THR A 45 -0.29 -9.41 17.96
C THR A 45 -0.27 -8.97 16.51
N LEU A 46 -0.94 -7.86 16.21
CA LEU A 46 -0.97 -7.25 14.89
C LEU A 46 0.45 -6.96 14.40
N ARG A 47 0.85 -7.62 13.32
CA ARG A 47 2.09 -7.34 12.59
C ARG A 47 1.84 -6.94 11.14
N TYR A 48 0.78 -7.48 10.53
CA TYR A 48 0.39 -7.20 9.16
C TYR A 48 -1.14 -7.13 9.08
N PHE A 49 -1.66 -6.16 8.32
CA PHE A 49 -3.07 -6.09 7.95
C PHE A 49 -3.18 -5.45 6.57
N LEU A 50 -3.78 -6.14 5.60
CA LEU A 50 -3.92 -5.66 4.21
C LEU A 50 -2.59 -5.20 3.58
N GLY A 51 -1.51 -5.96 3.77
CA GLY A 51 -0.18 -5.58 3.24
C GLY A 51 0.44 -4.34 3.91
N ILE A 52 -0.16 -3.85 5.00
CA ILE A 52 0.40 -2.82 5.87
C ILE A 52 1.09 -3.51 7.04
N GLU A 53 2.37 -3.21 7.21
CA GLU A 53 3.17 -3.63 8.36
C GLU A 53 2.88 -2.73 9.55
N VAL A 54 2.66 -3.33 10.72
CA VAL A 54 2.40 -2.62 11.96
C VAL A 54 3.43 -3.03 13.00
N ALA A 55 4.16 -2.06 13.53
CA ALA A 55 5.10 -2.25 14.63
C ALA A 55 4.66 -1.38 15.83
N PRO A 56 3.90 -1.96 16.77
CA PRO A 56 3.49 -1.23 17.97
C PRO A 56 4.70 -1.00 18.88
N SER A 57 4.85 0.24 19.36
CA SER A 57 5.74 0.63 20.45
C SER A 57 4.90 1.07 21.66
N PRO A 58 5.47 1.18 22.88
CA PRO A 58 4.71 1.54 24.08
C PRO A 58 3.95 2.87 24.01
N LYS A 59 4.34 3.79 23.11
CA LYS A 59 3.73 5.12 22.99
C LYS A 59 3.14 5.41 21.62
N VAL A 60 3.60 4.72 20.59
CA VAL A 60 3.30 5.04 19.18
C VAL A 60 3.17 3.74 18.39
N ILE A 61 2.26 3.72 17.42
CA ILE A 61 2.17 2.65 16.44
C ILE A 61 2.91 3.11 15.19
N HIS A 62 3.92 2.36 14.76
CA HIS A 62 4.57 2.60 13.48
C HIS A 62 3.92 1.75 12.39
N ILE A 63 3.74 2.34 11.22
CA ILE A 63 3.07 1.73 10.07
C ILE A 63 4.00 1.84 8.86
N TYR A 64 4.23 0.71 8.17
CA TYR A 64 5.11 0.62 7.01
C TYR A 64 4.45 -0.18 5.87
N GLN A 65 4.94 -0.01 4.65
CA GLN A 65 4.58 -0.86 3.50
C GLN A 65 5.81 -1.27 2.69
N ARG A 66 6.97 -1.35 3.36
CA ARG A 66 8.26 -1.59 2.72
C ARG A 66 8.27 -2.90 1.93
N LYS A 67 7.75 -3.99 2.52
CA LYS A 67 7.65 -5.27 1.80
C LYS A 67 6.81 -5.13 0.54
N TYR A 68 5.65 -4.47 0.64
CA TYR A 68 4.78 -4.24 -0.51
C TYR A 68 5.47 -3.41 -1.59
N ALA A 69 6.21 -2.36 -1.21
CA ALA A 69 7.01 -1.56 -2.15
C ALA A 69 8.02 -2.41 -2.93
N LEU A 70 8.73 -3.31 -2.24
CA LEU A 70 9.70 -4.22 -2.86
C LEU A 70 9.03 -5.28 -3.73
N ASP A 71 7.89 -5.82 -3.30
CA ASP A 71 7.12 -6.80 -4.07
C ASP A 71 6.65 -6.19 -5.41
N ILE A 72 6.25 -4.90 -5.44
CA ILE A 72 5.94 -4.18 -6.69
C ILE A 72 7.16 -4.12 -7.63
N VAL A 73 8.34 -3.83 -7.10
CA VAL A 73 9.58 -3.75 -7.89
C VAL A 73 9.91 -5.11 -8.50
N VAL A 74 9.74 -6.19 -7.74
CA VAL A 74 9.96 -7.56 -8.22
C VAL A 74 8.93 -7.93 -9.31
N ASP A 75 7.64 -7.70 -9.06
CA ASP A 75 6.54 -8.07 -9.97
C ASP A 75 6.55 -7.29 -11.29
N SER A 76 7.07 -6.06 -11.28
CA SER A 76 7.24 -5.24 -12.47
C SER A 76 8.41 -5.67 -13.36
N GLY A 77 9.28 -6.58 -12.88
CA GLY A 77 10.45 -7.04 -13.61
C GLY A 77 11.57 -5.98 -13.74
N VAL A 78 11.47 -4.85 -13.03
CA VAL A 78 12.45 -3.74 -13.04
C VAL A 78 13.65 -4.05 -12.13
N LEU A 79 14.10 -5.30 -12.12
CA LEU A 79 15.07 -5.82 -11.15
C LEU A 79 16.52 -5.36 -11.40
N VAL A 80 16.83 -4.73 -12.54
CA VAL A 80 18.20 -4.30 -12.86
C VAL A 80 18.19 -3.02 -13.71
N SER A 81 17.88 -1.88 -13.10
CA SER A 81 18.02 -0.60 -13.81
C SER A 81 18.58 0.49 -12.91
N LYS A 82 19.19 1.52 -13.51
CA LYS A 82 19.97 2.54 -12.80
C LYS A 82 19.11 3.20 -11.70
N PRO A 83 19.65 3.38 -10.49
CA PRO A 83 18.90 4.00 -9.39
C PRO A 83 18.50 5.44 -9.75
N ALA A 84 17.22 5.76 -9.57
CA ALA A 84 16.71 7.12 -9.73
C ALA A 84 16.80 7.86 -8.39
N LYS A 85 17.38 9.06 -8.38
CA LYS A 85 17.56 9.88 -7.17
C LYS A 85 16.32 10.70 -6.79
N ILE A 86 15.45 10.96 -7.76
CA ILE A 86 14.24 11.76 -7.59
C ILE A 86 13.03 10.98 -8.12
N PRO A 87 11.86 11.13 -7.49
CA PRO A 87 10.68 10.35 -7.86
C PRO A 87 10.08 10.79 -9.21
N MET A 88 10.09 12.09 -9.50
CA MET A 88 9.67 12.66 -10.78
C MET A 88 10.29 14.05 -10.97
N GLU A 89 10.52 14.45 -12.23
CA GLU A 89 11.02 15.80 -12.55
C GLU A 89 9.88 16.83 -12.46
N GLN A 90 10.09 17.92 -11.71
CA GLN A 90 9.05 18.91 -11.37
C GLN A 90 8.47 19.66 -12.58
N ASN A 91 9.21 19.74 -13.70
CA ASN A 91 8.78 20.45 -14.91
C ASN A 91 8.34 19.51 -16.05
N LEU A 92 8.24 18.21 -15.78
CA LEU A 92 7.88 17.23 -16.79
C LEU A 92 6.36 17.26 -17.03
N LYS A 93 5.94 17.85 -18.15
CA LYS A 93 4.54 17.89 -18.58
C LYS A 93 4.29 16.78 -19.58
N PHE A 94 3.68 15.68 -19.12
CA PHE A 94 3.19 14.63 -20.01
C PHE A 94 1.96 15.11 -20.78
N ARG A 95 1.94 14.87 -22.09
CA ARG A 95 0.77 15.05 -22.95
C ARG A 95 0.17 13.68 -23.25
N LYS A 96 -1.14 13.65 -23.48
CA LYS A 96 -1.87 12.40 -23.81
C LYS A 96 -1.32 11.69 -25.05
N ASP A 97 -0.77 12.46 -25.98
CA ASP A 97 -0.29 11.96 -27.27
C ASP A 97 1.25 11.78 -27.29
N ASP A 98 1.92 11.84 -26.13
CA ASP A 98 3.37 11.65 -26.06
C ASP A 98 3.74 10.18 -26.25
N GLY A 99 4.51 9.89 -27.30
CA GLY A 99 4.97 8.54 -27.60
C GLY A 99 3.94 7.68 -28.31
N MET A 100 4.15 6.36 -28.29
CA MET A 100 3.28 5.40 -28.97
C MET A 100 2.31 4.77 -27.97
N PRO A 101 1.02 4.59 -28.31
CA PRO A 101 0.08 3.85 -27.48
C PRO A 101 0.63 2.46 -27.13
N LEU A 102 0.43 2.02 -25.89
CA LEU A 102 0.84 0.67 -25.48
C LEU A 102 -0.02 -0.39 -26.19
N THR A 103 0.64 -1.44 -26.68
CA THR A 103 -0.03 -2.63 -27.24
C THR A 103 -0.92 -3.31 -26.21
N ASP A 104 -0.44 -3.40 -24.97
CA ASP A 104 -1.22 -3.89 -23.83
C ASP A 104 -1.27 -2.83 -22.70
N PRO A 105 -2.35 -2.06 -22.61
CA PRO A 105 -2.56 -1.08 -21.54
C PRO A 105 -2.69 -1.70 -20.14
N SER A 106 -2.98 -3.00 -20.03
CA SER A 106 -3.23 -3.66 -18.74
C SER A 106 -1.99 -3.68 -17.86
N VAL A 107 -0.81 -3.81 -18.46
CA VAL A 107 0.48 -3.76 -17.77
C VAL A 107 0.65 -2.44 -17.01
N TYR A 108 0.35 -1.33 -17.68
CA TYR A 108 0.41 -0.01 -17.07
C TYR A 108 -0.65 0.16 -15.98
N ARG A 109 -1.91 -0.19 -16.28
CA ARG A 109 -3.02 -0.06 -15.31
C ARG A 109 -2.77 -0.88 -14.05
N ARG A 110 -2.27 -2.10 -14.19
CA ARG A 110 -1.89 -2.97 -13.06
C ARG A 110 -0.80 -2.32 -12.22
N LEU A 111 0.26 -1.83 -12.86
CA LEU A 111 1.34 -1.15 -12.16
C LEU A 111 0.85 0.09 -11.39
N ILE A 112 0.09 0.97 -12.03
CA ILE A 112 -0.47 2.16 -11.37
C ILE A 112 -1.42 1.78 -10.23
N GLY A 113 -2.23 0.73 -10.40
CA GLY A 113 -3.09 0.20 -9.34
C GLY A 113 -2.31 -0.23 -8.10
N MET A 114 -1.19 -0.92 -8.29
CA MET A 114 -0.30 -1.31 -7.19
C MET A 114 0.37 -0.10 -6.54
N LEU A 115 0.83 0.87 -7.34
CA LEU A 115 1.42 2.11 -6.82
C LEU A 115 0.41 2.95 -6.03
N LEU A 116 -0.85 3.03 -6.46
CA LEU A 116 -1.92 3.70 -5.70
C LEU A 116 -2.16 3.05 -4.34
N TYR A 117 -1.93 1.74 -4.21
CA TYR A 117 -2.02 1.06 -2.91
C TYR A 117 -0.84 1.38 -1.99
N LEU A 118 0.32 1.72 -2.54
CA LEU A 118 1.51 2.09 -1.80
C LEU A 118 1.41 3.50 -1.16
N THR A 119 0.49 4.36 -1.60
CA THR A 119 0.34 5.73 -1.05
C THR A 119 -0.26 5.78 0.36
N ILE A 120 -0.53 4.64 1.00
CA ILE A 120 -1.12 4.61 2.35
C ILE A 120 -0.13 5.11 3.42
N THR A 121 1.19 5.02 3.18
CA THR A 121 2.22 5.30 4.20
C THR A 121 3.17 6.50 3.99
N PRO A 122 3.51 6.97 2.76
CA PRO A 122 4.42 8.13 2.61
C PRO A 122 3.83 9.33 1.82
N PRO A 123 3.99 10.59 2.30
CA PRO A 123 3.54 11.80 1.58
C PRO A 123 4.39 12.20 0.35
N ASP A 124 5.62 11.68 0.20
CA ASP A 124 6.59 12.12 -0.83
C ASP A 124 6.40 11.42 -2.21
N ILE A 125 5.51 10.43 -2.29
CA ILE A 125 5.27 9.66 -3.53
C ILE A 125 3.92 9.94 -4.20
N SER A 126 3.04 10.68 -3.53
CA SER A 126 1.68 10.95 -4.00
C SER A 126 1.65 11.72 -5.31
N TYR A 127 2.53 12.72 -5.48
CA TYR A 127 2.57 13.54 -6.70
C TYR A 127 2.91 12.73 -7.96
N PRO A 128 4.01 11.95 -8.00
CA PRO A 128 4.32 11.07 -9.13
C PRO A 128 3.17 10.11 -9.47
N ILE A 129 2.58 9.49 -8.45
CA ILE A 129 1.53 8.47 -8.62
C ILE A 129 0.26 9.12 -9.18
N GLN A 130 -0.14 10.27 -8.65
CA GLN A 130 -1.29 11.03 -9.14
C GLN A 130 -1.08 11.56 -10.55
N THR A 131 0.15 11.94 -10.90
CA THR A 131 0.49 12.38 -12.27
C THR A 131 0.37 11.23 -13.25
N LEU A 132 0.93 10.06 -12.91
CA LEU A 132 0.86 8.87 -13.75
C LEU A 132 -0.58 8.33 -13.88
N SER A 133 -1.38 8.38 -12.82
CA SER A 133 -2.76 7.85 -12.85
C SER A 133 -3.70 8.58 -13.82
N GLN A 134 -3.36 9.81 -14.24
CA GLN A 134 -4.11 10.56 -15.25
C GLN A 134 -4.10 9.89 -16.64
N PHE A 135 -3.16 8.98 -16.90
CA PHE A 135 -2.96 8.34 -18.20
C PHE A 135 -3.44 6.88 -18.25
N MET A 136 -4.26 6.44 -17.29
CA MET A 136 -4.77 5.07 -17.24
C MET A 136 -5.72 4.72 -18.40
N ASP A 137 -6.40 5.70 -19.01
CA ASP A 137 -7.30 5.47 -20.14
C ASP A 137 -6.53 5.04 -21.40
N LYS A 138 -5.56 5.87 -21.82
CA LYS A 138 -4.72 5.66 -23.01
C LYS A 138 -3.23 5.81 -22.67
N PRO A 139 -2.62 4.82 -22.00
CA PRO A 139 -1.20 4.89 -21.67
C PRO A 139 -0.33 4.69 -22.92
N THR A 140 0.87 5.28 -22.87
CA THR A 140 1.84 5.25 -23.97
C THR A 140 3.18 4.72 -23.47
N THR A 141 4.11 4.47 -24.38
CA THR A 141 5.49 4.08 -24.06
C THR A 141 6.20 5.09 -23.17
N VAL A 142 5.91 6.39 -23.33
CA VAL A 142 6.48 7.46 -22.49
C VAL A 142 5.93 7.39 -21.07
N HIS A 143 4.62 7.18 -20.92
CA HIS A 143 3.99 7.02 -19.61
C HIS A 143 4.54 5.78 -18.87
N LEU A 144 4.70 4.66 -19.57
CA LEU A 144 5.26 3.43 -18.99
C LEU A 144 6.73 3.61 -18.58
N ALA A 145 7.54 4.26 -19.42
CA ALA A 145 8.93 4.56 -19.10
C ALA A 145 9.05 5.45 -17.85
N ALA A 146 8.16 6.44 -17.70
CA ALA A 146 8.09 7.27 -16.51
C ALA A 146 7.71 6.46 -15.26
N ALA A 147 6.74 5.55 -15.36
CA ALA A 147 6.37 4.66 -14.26
C ALA A 147 7.53 3.73 -13.85
N HIS A 148 8.30 3.19 -14.80
CA HIS A 148 9.50 2.40 -14.49
C HIS A 148 10.60 3.25 -13.84
N LYS A 149 10.81 4.49 -14.27
CA LYS A 149 11.76 5.42 -13.60
C LYS A 149 11.33 5.71 -12.16
N PHE A 150 10.04 5.84 -11.92
CA PHE A 150 9.52 6.01 -10.57
C PHE A 150 9.71 4.74 -9.70
N LEU A 151 9.53 3.55 -10.26
CA LEU A 151 9.87 2.29 -9.58
C LEU A 151 11.36 2.18 -9.21
N GLN A 152 12.26 2.69 -10.05
CA GLN A 152 13.69 2.74 -9.72
C GLN A 152 13.97 3.60 -8.48
N TYR A 153 13.19 4.66 -8.27
CA TYR A 153 13.28 5.47 -7.06
C TYR A 153 12.76 4.69 -5.85
N ILE A 154 11.59 4.03 -5.97
CA ILE A 154 11.02 3.19 -4.90
C ILE A 154 11.99 2.09 -4.48
N ASN A 155 12.72 1.47 -5.41
CA ASN A 155 13.71 0.45 -5.08
C ASN A 155 14.84 0.97 -4.17
N VAL A 156 15.22 2.25 -4.31
CA VAL A 156 16.26 2.89 -3.49
C VAL A 156 15.69 3.43 -2.18
N ALA A 157 14.44 3.86 -2.19
CA ALA A 157 13.72 4.43 -1.05
C ALA A 157 12.35 3.75 -0.84
N PRO A 158 12.30 2.47 -0.42
CA PRO A 158 11.05 1.71 -0.35
C PRO A 158 10.20 2.01 0.89
N GLY A 159 10.58 3.03 1.68
CA GLY A 159 9.97 3.31 2.98
C GLY A 159 10.48 2.44 4.12
#